data_AF-A0A8T3MPW3-F1
#
_entry.id   AF-A0A8T3MPW3-F1
#
_cell.length_a   1.000
_cell.length_b   1.000
_cell.length_c   1.000
_cell.angle_alpha   90.00
_cell.angle_beta   90.00
_cell.angle_gamma   90.00
#
_symmetry.space_group_name_H-M   'P 1'
#
loop_
_entity.id
_entity.type
_entity.pdbx_description
1 polymer ?
#
loop_
_entity_poly.entity_id
_entity_poly.type
_entity_poly.pdbx_seq_one_letter_code
_entity_poly.pdbx_strand_id
1 'polypeptide(L)'
;MPERLPPPGPSFLKELDVRVGDHRFRAGMARPSEGPDGWWLSVMWVADAEGVITFRDVARAAGPPAEPPLGRLGPAIAGGLSGFILEDDGRLQLRLGTVIPADDPSRPWRVPLAIRAAFRFEPARVAAMTANELAQTVLMAFRHAVEGLHRP
;
A
#
# COMPACT_ATOMS: atom_id res chain seq x y z
N MET A 1 -15.97 -1.50 14.62
CA MET A 1 -14.79 -2.27 14.17
C MET A 1 -13.95 -2.63 15.40
N PRO A 2 -13.39 -3.84 15.51
CA PRO A 2 -12.32 -4.11 16.49
C PRO A 2 -11.19 -3.08 16.30
N GLU A 3 -10.46 -2.75 17.36
CA GLU A 3 -9.43 -1.70 17.34
C GLU A 3 -8.28 -2.03 16.37
N ARG A 4 -7.93 -3.32 16.25
CA ARG A 4 -6.97 -3.86 15.30
C ARG A 4 -7.57 -5.10 14.61
N LEU A 5 -7.38 -5.23 13.30
CA LEU A 5 -7.74 -6.44 12.56
C LEU A 5 -6.56 -7.39 12.49
N PRO A 6 -6.77 -8.71 12.43
CA PRO A 6 -5.69 -9.62 12.13
C PRO A 6 -5.12 -9.31 10.73
N PRO A 7 -3.81 -9.51 10.50
CA PRO A 7 -3.25 -9.50 9.16
C PRO A 7 -4.00 -10.48 8.25
N PRO A 8 -4.13 -10.20 6.93
CA PRO A 8 -4.82 -11.09 5.99
C PRO A 8 -4.25 -12.51 5.92
N GLY A 9 -3.02 -12.72 6.39
CA GLY A 9 -2.30 -13.97 6.43
C GLY A 9 -0.81 -13.71 6.68
N PRO A 10 0.05 -14.75 6.61
CA PRO A 10 1.49 -14.55 6.60
C PRO A 10 1.89 -13.72 5.37
N SER A 11 2.88 -12.84 5.55
CA SER A 11 3.44 -12.09 4.43
C SER A 11 4.15 -13.03 3.45
N PHE A 12 3.93 -12.83 2.16
CA PHE A 12 4.58 -13.58 1.08
C PHE A 12 6.09 -13.35 1.03
N LEU A 13 6.51 -12.11 1.28
CA LEU A 13 7.91 -11.73 1.47
C LEU A 13 8.20 -11.50 2.94
N LYS A 14 9.48 -11.43 3.29
CA LYS A 14 9.89 -10.94 4.61
C LYS A 14 9.31 -9.53 4.83
N GLU A 15 8.66 -9.34 5.97
CA GLU A 15 8.10 -8.05 6.35
C GLU A 15 9.18 -6.97 6.40
N LEU A 16 8.84 -5.75 6.00
CA LEU A 16 9.76 -4.60 6.05
C LEU A 16 9.42 -3.70 7.24
N ASP A 17 10.45 -3.26 7.96
CA ASP A 17 10.28 -2.26 9.02
C ASP A 17 9.75 -0.94 8.44
N VAL A 18 8.68 -0.41 9.03
CA VAL A 18 8.12 0.91 8.73
C VAL A 18 8.38 1.82 9.93
N ARG A 19 8.96 3.00 9.69
CA ARG A 19 9.21 4.01 10.74
C ARG A 19 8.37 5.25 10.51
N VAL A 20 7.55 5.61 11.49
CA VAL A 20 6.71 6.82 11.44
C VAL A 20 6.83 7.56 12.77
N GLY A 21 7.49 8.73 12.74
CA GLY A 21 7.92 9.39 13.97
C GLY A 21 8.78 8.44 14.81
N ASP A 22 8.42 8.25 16.07
CA ASP A 22 9.08 7.31 16.98
C ASP A 22 8.48 5.89 16.94
N HIS A 23 7.39 5.68 16.18
CA HIS A 23 6.71 4.39 16.10
C HIS A 23 7.34 3.47 15.06
N ARG A 24 7.33 2.17 15.38
CA ARG A 24 7.80 1.10 14.50
C ARG A 24 6.66 0.14 14.18
N PHE A 25 6.47 -0.12 12.90
CA PHE A 25 5.49 -1.06 12.36
C PHE A 25 6.15 -2.00 11.35
N ARG A 26 5.38 -2.93 10.81
CA ARG A 26 5.83 -3.90 9.81
C ARG A 26 4.91 -3.87 8.60
N ALA A 27 5.47 -3.70 7.41
CA ALA A 27 4.76 -3.81 6.15
C ALA A 27 4.83 -5.24 5.61
N GLY A 28 3.68 -5.79 5.25
CA GLY A 28 3.56 -7.11 4.64
C GLY A 28 2.72 -7.06 3.37
N MET A 29 2.77 -8.16 2.60
CA MET A 29 1.94 -8.34 1.42
C MET A 29 1.48 -9.78 1.24
N ALA A 30 0.31 -9.96 0.65
CA ALA A 30 -0.19 -11.26 0.24
C ALA A 30 0.56 -11.72 -1.01
N ARG A 31 0.56 -13.03 -1.26
CA ARG A 31 1.10 -13.57 -2.51
C ARG A 31 0.37 -12.91 -3.67
N PRO A 32 1.08 -12.28 -4.61
CA PRO A 32 0.43 -11.66 -5.75
C PRO A 32 -0.17 -12.69 -6.67
N SER A 33 -1.16 -12.26 -7.44
CA SER A 33 -1.84 -13.06 -8.45
C SER A 33 -1.95 -12.26 -9.75
N GLU A 34 -2.00 -12.98 -10.86
CA GLU A 34 -2.35 -12.38 -12.16
C GLU A 34 -3.87 -12.38 -12.30
N GLY A 35 -4.41 -11.20 -12.58
CA GLY A 35 -5.78 -10.98 -12.98
C GLY A 35 -5.91 -10.88 -14.51
N PRO A 36 -7.14 -10.64 -15.00
CA PRO A 36 -7.39 -10.44 -16.43
C PRO A 36 -6.52 -9.32 -17.02
N ASP A 37 -6.28 -9.37 -18.34
CA ASP A 37 -5.62 -8.30 -19.10
C ASP A 37 -4.23 -7.87 -18.59
N GLY A 38 -3.53 -8.79 -17.91
CA GLY A 38 -2.18 -8.56 -17.38
C GLY A 38 -2.14 -7.68 -16.13
N TRP A 39 -3.25 -7.56 -15.39
CA TRP A 39 -3.26 -6.91 -14.09
C TRP A 39 -2.58 -7.79 -13.05
N TRP A 40 -1.53 -7.28 -12.42
CA TRP A 40 -0.94 -7.88 -11.22
C TRP A 40 -1.69 -7.37 -10.00
N LEU A 41 -2.13 -8.28 -9.12
CA LEU A 41 -3.00 -7.99 -7.98
C LEU A 41 -2.35 -8.45 -6.66
N SER A 42 -2.38 -7.61 -5.63
CA SER A 42 -2.00 -8.02 -4.27
C SER A 42 -2.72 -7.20 -3.19
N VAL A 43 -2.69 -7.71 -1.96
CA VAL A 43 -3.08 -6.97 -0.75
C VAL A 43 -1.81 -6.62 0.02
N MET A 44 -1.65 -5.37 0.42
CA MET A 44 -0.54 -4.91 1.27
C MET A 44 -1.11 -4.32 2.56
N TRP A 45 -0.39 -4.46 3.66
CA TRP A 45 -0.82 -3.96 4.97
C TRP A 45 0.35 -3.48 5.81
N VAL A 46 0.03 -2.70 6.85
CA VAL A 46 0.96 -2.36 7.93
C VAL A 46 0.38 -2.80 9.26
N ALA A 47 1.19 -3.44 10.09
CA ALA A 47 0.78 -4.00 11.37
C ALA A 47 1.79 -3.73 12.50
N ASP A 48 1.29 -3.71 13.73
CA ASP A 48 2.06 -3.77 14.97
C ASP A 48 2.01 -5.20 15.57
N ALA A 49 2.13 -5.34 16.88
CA ALA A 49 2.00 -6.63 17.58
C ALA A 49 0.54 -7.05 17.79
N GLU A 50 -0.40 -6.10 17.78
CA GLU A 50 -1.82 -6.30 18.05
C GLU A 50 -2.63 -6.52 16.75
N GLY A 51 -2.16 -6.01 15.63
CA GLY A 51 -2.71 -6.30 14.31
C GLY A 51 -2.47 -5.19 13.29
N VAL A 52 -3.28 -5.17 12.24
CA VAL A 52 -3.26 -4.13 11.21
C VAL A 52 -3.65 -2.80 11.83
N ILE A 53 -2.76 -1.81 11.70
CA ILE A 53 -2.98 -0.44 12.20
C ILE A 53 -3.99 0.30 11.33
N THR A 54 -4.45 1.47 11.73
CA THR A 54 -5.27 2.36 10.91
C THR A 54 -4.41 3.38 10.17
N PHE A 55 -4.93 3.98 9.11
CA PHE A 55 -4.24 5.11 8.46
C PHE A 55 -3.99 6.29 9.41
N ARG A 56 -4.83 6.45 10.44
CA ARG A 56 -4.67 7.50 11.46
C ARG A 56 -3.39 7.31 12.28
N ASP A 57 -2.96 6.07 12.52
CA ASP A 57 -1.75 5.77 13.30
C ASP A 57 -0.47 6.26 12.60
N VAL A 58 -0.52 6.46 11.28
CA VAL A 58 0.60 6.98 10.48
C VAL A 58 0.36 8.39 9.94
N ALA A 59 -0.73 9.03 10.37
CA ALA A 59 -1.05 10.39 9.97
C ALA A 59 -0.07 11.40 10.61
N ARG A 60 -0.15 12.64 10.14
CA ARG A 60 0.57 13.78 10.72
C ARG A 60 0.11 14.01 12.18
N ALA A 61 1.03 14.47 13.03
CA ALA A 61 0.72 14.80 14.43
C ALA A 61 -0.36 15.90 14.57
N ALA A 62 -0.41 16.84 13.64
CA ALA A 62 -1.45 17.88 13.55
C ALA A 62 -2.85 17.31 13.21
N GLY A 63 -2.95 16.01 12.95
CA GLY A 63 -4.15 15.32 12.52
C GLY A 63 -4.12 14.97 11.03
N PRO A 64 -4.97 14.01 10.61
CA PRO A 64 -5.11 13.66 9.21
C PRO A 64 -5.75 14.81 8.40
N PRO A 65 -5.34 15.02 7.13
CA PRO A 65 -6.02 15.95 6.24
C PRO A 65 -7.44 15.48 5.91
N ALA A 66 -8.26 16.40 5.38
CA ALA A 66 -9.63 16.09 4.94
C ALA A 66 -9.67 15.10 3.76
N GLU A 67 -8.64 15.13 2.91
CA GLU A 67 -8.49 14.19 1.81
C GLU A 67 -8.38 12.74 2.31
N PRO A 68 -9.05 11.76 1.68
CA PRO A 68 -8.89 10.36 2.02
C PRO A 68 -7.42 9.90 1.93
N PRO A 69 -6.98 8.93 2.77
CA PRO A 69 -5.59 8.51 2.81
C PRO A 69 -5.04 7.99 1.47
N LEU A 70 -5.90 7.37 0.64
CA LEU A 70 -5.50 6.91 -0.69
C LEU A 70 -5.15 8.03 -1.66
N GLY A 71 -5.69 9.24 -1.45
CA GLY A 71 -5.34 10.43 -2.24
C GLY A 71 -3.87 10.86 -2.04
N ARG A 72 -3.29 10.54 -0.89
CA ARG A 72 -1.85 10.75 -0.61
C ARG A 72 -1.01 9.52 -0.91
N LEU A 73 -1.49 8.34 -0.53
CA LEU A 73 -0.75 7.09 -0.72
C LEU A 73 -0.59 6.74 -2.21
N GLY A 74 -1.63 6.96 -3.02
CA GLY A 74 -1.63 6.64 -4.45
C GLY A 74 -0.53 7.33 -5.23
N PRO A 75 -0.45 8.68 -5.22
CA PRO A 75 0.63 9.41 -5.86
C PRO A 75 2.02 9.02 -5.35
N ALA A 76 2.17 8.74 -4.05
CA ALA A 76 3.45 8.32 -3.49
C ALA A 76 3.90 6.94 -4.01
N ILE A 77 2.98 5.96 -4.10
CA ILE A 77 3.26 4.65 -4.70
C ILE A 77 3.55 4.80 -6.20
N ALA A 78 2.73 5.58 -6.91
CA ALA A 78 2.91 5.82 -8.35
C ALA A 78 4.28 6.44 -8.65
N GLY A 79 4.70 7.42 -7.86
CA GLY A 79 6.03 8.02 -7.97
C GLY A 79 7.16 7.04 -7.66
N GLY A 80 7.01 6.23 -6.60
CA GLY A 80 8.01 5.21 -6.22
C GLY A 80 8.14 4.06 -7.22
N LEU A 81 7.13 3.84 -8.07
CA LEU A 81 7.09 2.81 -9.10
C LEU A 81 7.10 3.40 -10.53
N SER A 82 7.45 4.67 -10.68
CA SER A 82 7.58 5.30 -11.99
C SER A 82 8.62 4.56 -12.85
N GLY A 83 8.30 4.30 -14.11
CA GLY A 83 9.11 3.48 -15.02
C GLY A 83 9.04 1.97 -14.77
N PHE A 84 8.21 1.52 -13.81
CA PHE A 84 7.80 0.13 -13.65
C PHE A 84 6.35 -0.10 -14.07
N ILE A 85 5.45 0.79 -13.66
CA ILE A 85 4.04 0.72 -14.02
C ILE A 85 3.88 1.18 -15.47
N LEU A 86 3.10 0.43 -16.24
CA LEU A 86 2.75 0.77 -17.61
C LEU A 86 2.07 2.14 -17.66
N GLU A 87 2.57 3.02 -18.52
CA GLU A 87 1.89 4.25 -18.88
C GLU A 87 1.10 4.04 -20.18
N ASP A 88 -0.19 4.32 -20.13
CA ASP A 88 -1.09 4.22 -21.29
C ASP A 88 -1.97 5.47 -21.34
N ASP A 89 -1.99 6.14 -22.50
CA ASP A 89 -2.64 7.44 -22.71
C ASP A 89 -2.28 8.49 -21.63
N GLY A 90 -0.99 8.58 -21.29
CA GLY A 90 -0.48 9.52 -20.29
C GLY A 90 -0.86 9.18 -18.85
N ARG A 91 -1.35 7.97 -18.57
CA ARG A 91 -1.80 7.54 -17.25
C ARG A 91 -1.12 6.25 -16.82
N LEU A 92 -0.53 6.28 -15.62
CA LEU A 92 -0.01 5.09 -14.98
C LEU A 92 -1.15 4.13 -14.65
N GLN A 93 -1.01 2.87 -15.08
CA GLN A 93 -1.97 1.80 -14.87
C GLN A 93 -1.88 1.24 -13.44
N LEU A 94 -2.39 2.02 -12.50
CA LEU A 94 -2.46 1.74 -11.06
C LEU A 94 -3.91 1.86 -10.58
N ARG A 95 -4.36 0.92 -9.75
CA ARG A 95 -5.61 1.02 -9.00
C ARG A 95 -5.38 0.64 -7.55
N LEU A 96 -5.84 1.50 -6.64
CA LEU A 96 -5.78 1.26 -5.20
C LEU A 96 -7.18 1.33 -4.59
N GLY A 97 -7.43 0.49 -3.60
CA GLY A 97 -8.62 0.55 -2.77
C GLY A 97 -8.33 0.05 -1.36
N THR A 98 -9.04 0.54 -0.35
CA THR A 98 -8.90 -0.03 0.99
C THR A 98 -9.52 -1.42 1.02
N VAL A 99 -8.98 -2.32 1.85
CA VAL A 99 -9.57 -3.65 2.02
C VAL A 99 -10.97 -3.53 2.66
N ILE A 100 -11.12 -2.61 3.61
CA ILE A 100 -12.37 -2.27 4.27
C ILE A 100 -12.68 -0.79 4.02
N PRO A 101 -13.90 -0.44 3.55
CA PRO A 101 -14.29 0.95 3.37
C PRO A 101 -14.47 1.67 4.71
N ALA A 102 -14.53 3.00 4.68
CA ALA A 102 -14.82 3.78 5.88
C ALA A 102 -16.29 3.64 6.27
N ASP A 103 -16.55 3.26 7.54
CA ASP A 103 -17.90 3.24 8.11
C ASP A 103 -18.51 4.65 8.15
N ASP A 104 -17.67 5.67 8.38
CA ASP A 104 -18.02 7.08 8.39
C ASP A 104 -17.22 7.82 7.31
N PRO A 105 -17.85 8.25 6.20
CA PRO A 105 -17.18 8.99 5.13
C PRO A 105 -16.54 10.31 5.58
N SER A 106 -16.98 10.90 6.69
CA SER A 106 -16.37 12.11 7.26
C SER A 106 -15.07 11.82 8.03
N ARG A 107 -14.74 10.54 8.25
CA ARG A 107 -13.55 10.09 8.99
C ARG A 107 -12.76 9.04 8.18
N PRO A 108 -12.33 9.35 6.95
CA PRO A 108 -11.77 8.36 6.02
C PRO A 108 -10.44 7.75 6.48
N TRP A 109 -9.76 8.36 7.46
CA TRP A 109 -8.49 7.90 8.01
C TRP A 109 -8.62 6.83 9.10
N ARG A 110 -9.83 6.52 9.57
CA ARG A 110 -10.05 5.48 10.60
C ARG A 110 -10.10 4.06 10.03
N VAL A 111 -9.97 3.92 8.72
CA VAL A 111 -9.90 2.62 8.07
C VAL A 111 -8.57 1.91 8.35
N PRO A 112 -8.56 0.57 8.37
CA PRO A 112 -7.33 -0.21 8.45
C PRO A 112 -6.35 0.17 7.33
N LEU A 113 -5.07 0.22 7.65
CA LEU A 113 -3.95 0.38 6.72
C LEU A 113 -3.69 -0.98 6.04
N ALA A 114 -4.68 -1.42 5.28
CA ALA A 114 -4.62 -2.54 4.37
C ALA A 114 -5.27 -2.13 3.05
N ILE A 115 -4.54 -2.30 1.95
CA ILE A 115 -4.96 -1.89 0.61
C ILE A 115 -4.96 -3.06 -0.35
N ARG A 116 -5.94 -3.09 -1.24
CA ARG A 116 -5.90 -3.83 -2.50
C ARG A 116 -5.17 -2.96 -3.52
N ALA A 117 -4.16 -3.52 -4.17
CA ALA A 117 -3.44 -2.85 -5.23
C ALA A 117 -3.47 -3.69 -6.51
N ALA A 118 -3.70 -3.01 -7.62
CA ALA A 118 -3.62 -3.57 -8.95
C ALA A 118 -2.67 -2.72 -9.79
N PHE A 119 -1.75 -3.36 -10.50
CA PHE A 119 -0.78 -2.73 -11.39
C PHE A 119 -0.81 -3.41 -12.74
N ARG A 120 -0.74 -2.68 -13.84
CA ARG A 120 -0.17 -3.24 -15.08
C ARG A 120 1.26 -2.75 -15.13
N PHE A 121 2.20 -3.68 -15.19
CA PHE A 121 3.62 -3.33 -15.30
C PHE A 121 4.03 -3.23 -16.76
N GLU A 122 5.07 -2.45 -17.01
CA GLU A 122 5.78 -2.42 -18.28
C GLU A 122 6.18 -3.86 -18.68
N PRO A 123 5.81 -4.35 -19.88
CA PRO A 123 6.10 -5.72 -20.30
C PRO A 123 7.58 -6.09 -20.21
N ALA A 124 8.46 -5.13 -20.50
CA ALA A 124 9.91 -5.31 -20.37
C ALA A 124 10.35 -5.60 -18.92
N ARG A 125 9.67 -5.02 -17.92
CA ARG A 125 9.95 -5.28 -16.50
C ARG A 125 9.49 -6.67 -16.10
N VAL A 126 8.29 -7.07 -16.53
CA VAL A 126 7.75 -8.41 -16.28
C VAL A 126 8.65 -9.48 -16.89
N ALA A 127 9.20 -9.25 -18.08
CA ALA A 127 10.09 -10.19 -18.75
C ALA A 127 11.50 -10.27 -18.11
N ALA A 128 11.97 -9.18 -17.49
CA ALA A 128 13.32 -9.07 -16.96
C ALA A 128 13.46 -9.43 -15.47
N MET A 129 12.35 -9.55 -14.74
CA MET A 129 12.33 -9.73 -13.29
C MET A 129 11.66 -11.02 -12.89
N THR A 130 12.16 -11.64 -11.83
CA THR A 130 11.43 -12.70 -11.13
C THR A 130 10.22 -12.14 -10.39
N ALA A 131 9.25 -13.01 -10.10
CA ALA A 131 8.07 -12.63 -9.31
C ALA A 131 8.43 -12.05 -7.94
N ASN A 132 9.50 -12.57 -7.30
CA ASN A 132 9.96 -12.08 -5.99
C ASN A 132 10.58 -10.69 -6.10
N GLU A 133 11.39 -10.42 -7.13
CA GLU A 133 11.98 -9.08 -7.32
C GLU A 133 10.89 -8.04 -7.60
N LEU A 134 9.89 -8.38 -8.42
CA LEU A 134 8.78 -7.48 -8.70
C LEU A 134 7.95 -7.20 -7.42
N ALA A 135 7.61 -8.26 -6.68
CA ALA A 135 6.91 -8.13 -5.40
C ALA A 135 7.70 -7.31 -4.37
N GLN A 136 9.03 -7.49 -4.31
CA GLN A 136 9.91 -6.75 -3.41
C GLN A 136 9.93 -5.26 -3.77
N THR A 137 10.02 -4.92 -5.05
CA THR A 137 9.93 -3.54 -5.54
C THR A 137 8.61 -2.88 -5.13
N VAL A 138 7.49 -3.58 -5.30
CA VAL A 138 6.17 -3.08 -4.88
C VAL A 138 6.09 -2.87 -3.37
N LEU A 139 6.54 -3.84 -2.57
CA LEU A 139 6.51 -3.76 -1.10
C LEU A 139 7.41 -2.63 -0.57
N MET A 140 8.58 -2.41 -1.19
CA MET A 140 9.46 -1.29 -0.85
C MET A 140 8.82 0.07 -1.17
N ALA A 141 8.19 0.21 -2.34
CA ALA A 141 7.50 1.44 -2.71
C ALA A 141 6.32 1.72 -1.76
N PHE A 142 5.54 0.69 -1.40
CA PHE A 142 4.46 0.81 -0.42
C PHE A 142 4.99 1.24 0.95
N ARG A 143 6.05 0.60 1.46
CA ARG A 143 6.70 0.97 2.72
C ARG A 143 7.11 2.45 2.72
N HIS A 144 7.81 2.92 1.69
CA HIS A 144 8.24 4.31 1.60
C HIS A 144 7.07 5.29 1.47
N ALA A 145 6.02 4.92 0.74
CA ALA A 145 4.80 5.72 0.65
C ALA A 145 4.13 5.88 2.03
N VAL A 146 4.06 4.82 2.84
CA VAL A 146 3.54 4.88 4.21
C VAL A 146 4.41 5.75 5.12
N GLU A 147 5.74 5.58 5.09
CA GLU A 147 6.66 6.43 5.86
C GLU A 147 6.51 7.93 5.47
N GLY A 148 6.11 8.20 4.23
CA GLY A 148 5.82 9.54 3.72
C GLY A 148 4.51 10.16 4.19
N LEU A 149 3.51 9.39 4.63
CA LEU A 149 2.19 9.92 5.03
C LEU A 149 2.25 10.87 6.23
N HIS A 150 3.26 10.71 7.07
CA HIS A 150 3.51 11.56 8.23
C HIS A 150 4.15 12.91 7.88
N ARG A 151 4.67 13.07 6.66
CA ARG A 151 5.33 14.31 6.22
C ARG A 151 4.29 15.40 5.86
N PRO A 152 4.70 16.69 5.91
CA PRO A 152 3.84 17.81 5.55
C PRO A 152 3.10 17.61 4.23
#